data_AF-A0A5J4VZK1-F1
#
_entry.id   AF-A0A5J4VZK1-F1
#
_cell.length_a   1.000
_cell.length_b   1.000
_cell.length_c   1.000
_cell.angle_alpha   90.00
_cell.angle_beta   90.00
_cell.angle_gamma   90.00
#
_symmetry.space_group_name_H-M   'P 1'
#
loop_
_entity.id
_entity.type
_entity.pdbx_description
1 polymer ?
#
loop_
_entity_poly.entity_id
_entity_poly.type
_entity_poly.pdbx_seq_one_letter_code
_entity_poly.pdbx_strand_id
1 'polypeptide(L)'
;IIKDKCTGTGSFNQYFKGYQFGNLSGGNFTTLKRAIIRYGPVSVTYYFLKPNPDNTDSLLPGYDLIGGWYNFVIGWNSTDFITLSRQPTYEKYPGTEQDDYTKPISQDWTKGRASLTYTTTEDGKEVTYDQLYFSSIEVFGNSVSVVRAALGLFAAVLILPALLL
;
A
#
# COMPACT_ATOMS: atom_id res chain seq x y z
N ILE A 1 19.82 2.24 25.85
CA ILE A 1 18.77 3.26 26.00
C ILE A 1 19.46 4.62 26.12
N ILE A 2 19.49 5.38 25.02
CA ILE A 2 19.61 6.83 25.08
C ILE A 2 18.17 7.35 25.15
N LYS A 3 17.85 8.03 26.25
CA LYS A 3 16.53 8.62 26.52
C LYS A 3 16.50 10.01 25.90
N ASP A 4 15.99 10.12 24.69
CA ASP A 4 15.54 11.42 24.20
C ASP A 4 14.19 11.72 24.85
N LYS A 5 14.17 12.71 25.75
CA LYS A 5 12.95 13.28 26.32
C LYS A 5 12.32 14.19 25.28
N CYS A 6 11.06 13.95 24.91
CA CYS A 6 10.23 14.94 24.25
C CYS A 6 10.13 16.19 25.14
N THR A 7 10.81 17.28 24.78
CA THR A 7 10.60 18.59 25.40
C THR A 7 9.34 19.19 24.79
N GLY A 8 8.24 19.13 25.54
CA GLY A 8 6.90 19.56 25.13
C GLY A 8 6.71 21.06 24.97
N THR A 9 7.57 21.75 24.22
CA THR A 9 7.45 23.20 23.95
C THR A 9 7.62 23.59 22.48
N GLY A 10 7.92 22.65 21.59
CA GLY A 10 7.83 22.90 20.14
C GLY A 10 6.43 22.57 19.63
N SER A 11 5.55 23.56 19.49
CA SER A 11 4.28 23.35 18.80
C SER A 11 4.55 22.98 17.34
N PHE A 12 4.43 21.70 16.98
CA PHE A 12 4.38 21.31 15.57
C PHE A 12 2.99 21.65 15.01
N ASN A 13 2.75 22.94 14.84
CA ASN A 13 1.53 23.50 14.29
C ASN A 13 1.74 23.78 12.79
N GLN A 14 1.61 22.72 12.01
CA GLN A 14 0.96 22.82 10.71
C GLN A 14 0.21 21.51 10.48
N TYR A 15 -1.05 21.50 10.91
CA TYR A 15 -2.04 20.61 10.32
C TYR A 15 -1.91 20.80 8.81
N PHE A 16 -1.67 19.72 8.05
CA PHE A 16 -1.80 19.72 6.60
C PHE A 16 -3.29 19.83 6.19
N LYS A 17 -4.04 20.76 6.80
CA LYS A 17 -5.34 21.24 6.35
C LYS A 17 -5.09 21.93 5.00
N GLY A 18 -5.30 21.19 3.92
CA GLY A 18 -5.26 21.75 2.56
C GLY A 18 -4.40 21.01 1.54
N TYR A 19 -3.57 20.03 1.94
CA TYR A 19 -2.84 19.23 0.95
C TYR A 19 -3.78 18.22 0.29
N GLN A 20 -3.93 18.36 -1.03
CA GLN A 20 -4.80 17.51 -1.84
C GLN A 20 -4.13 16.18 -2.19
N PHE A 21 -2.80 16.17 -2.43
CA PHE A 21 -1.98 15.01 -2.82
C PHE A 21 -0.50 15.23 -2.46
N GLY A 22 0.27 14.16 -2.26
CA GLY A 22 1.72 14.24 -2.07
C GLY A 22 2.42 12.91 -2.36
N ASN A 23 3.73 12.94 -2.59
CA ASN A 23 4.54 11.75 -2.85
C ASN A 23 5.73 11.68 -1.91
N LEU A 24 5.97 10.52 -1.29
CA LEU A 24 7.18 10.20 -0.55
C LEU A 24 7.93 9.12 -1.33
N SER A 25 9.20 9.36 -1.64
CA SER A 25 10.07 8.40 -2.33
C SER A 25 11.20 7.92 -1.43
N GLY A 26 11.77 6.75 -1.73
CA GLY A 26 12.94 6.23 -1.02
C GLY A 26 12.64 5.73 0.40
N GLY A 27 11.49 5.09 0.61
CA GLY A 27 11.01 4.66 1.93
C GLY A 27 11.24 3.18 2.23
N ASN A 28 11.11 2.81 3.51
CA ASN A 28 10.98 1.41 3.94
C ASN A 28 9.60 1.19 4.60
N PHE A 29 9.36 0.00 5.14
CA PHE A 29 8.07 -0.31 5.78
C PHE A 29 7.71 0.63 6.93
N THR A 30 8.69 1.16 7.67
CA THR A 30 8.45 2.16 8.72
C THR A 30 7.95 3.48 8.13
N THR A 31 8.50 3.91 6.99
CA THR A 31 8.04 5.09 6.26
C THR A 31 6.58 4.93 5.84
N LEU A 32 6.22 3.76 5.28
CA LEU A 32 4.84 3.44 4.91
C LEU A 32 3.87 3.50 6.10
N LYS A 33 4.21 2.84 7.22
CA LYS A 33 3.35 2.86 8.43
C LYS A 33 3.08 4.28 8.89
N ARG A 34 4.10 5.14 8.91
CA ARG A 34 3.96 6.55 9.28
C ARG A 34 3.08 7.32 8.30
N ALA A 35 3.21 7.06 7.00
CA ALA A 35 2.36 7.67 5.98
C ALA A 35 0.89 7.29 6.18
N ILE A 36 0.59 5.99 6.39
CA ILE A 36 -0.77 5.52 6.58
C ILE A 36 -1.40 6.09 7.86
N ILE A 37 -0.68 6.08 8.98
CA ILE A 37 -1.19 6.62 10.26
C ILE A 37 -1.50 8.12 10.13
N ARG A 38 -0.70 8.86 9.35
CA ARG A 38 -0.81 10.31 9.25
C ARG A 38 -1.82 10.77 8.20
N TYR A 39 -1.92 10.06 7.08
CA TYR A 39 -2.68 10.50 5.90
C TYR A 39 -3.82 9.55 5.52
N GLY A 40 -3.94 8.39 6.18
CA GLY A 40 -4.92 7.37 5.83
C GLY A 40 -4.43 6.46 4.69
N PRO A 41 -5.34 5.89 3.88
CA PRO A 41 -4.96 5.08 2.73
C PRO A 41 -3.96 5.75 1.79
N VAL A 42 -3.07 4.95 1.21
CA VAL A 42 -2.00 5.41 0.31
C VAL A 42 -1.88 4.52 -0.90
N SER A 43 -1.35 5.05 -1.99
CA SER A 43 -0.94 4.24 -3.14
C SER A 43 0.55 4.04 -3.08
N VAL A 44 1.03 2.83 -3.28
CA VAL A 44 2.44 2.50 -3.15
C VAL A 44 2.96 1.77 -4.36
N THR A 45 4.17 2.14 -4.77
CA THR A 45 5.04 1.30 -5.59
C THR A 45 6.18 0.82 -4.71
N TYR A 46 6.35 -0.49 -4.61
CA TYR A 46 7.40 -1.08 -3.80
C TYR A 46 8.03 -2.30 -4.45
N TYR A 47 9.24 -2.61 -4.01
CA TYR A 47 10.06 -3.72 -4.48
C TYR A 47 10.59 -4.49 -3.28
N PHE A 48 10.91 -5.78 -3.48
CA PHE A 48 11.75 -6.49 -2.52
C PHE A 48 13.21 -6.28 -2.85
N LEU A 49 14.04 -6.29 -1.82
CA LEU A 49 15.48 -6.09 -1.92
C LEU A 49 16.20 -7.42 -1.75
N LYS A 50 17.08 -7.73 -2.71
CA LYS A 50 18.07 -8.79 -2.60
C LYS A 50 19.44 -8.16 -2.36
N PRO A 51 20.16 -8.52 -1.28
CA PRO A 51 21.52 -8.03 -1.07
C PRO A 51 22.44 -8.40 -2.25
N ASN A 52 23.09 -7.40 -2.83
CA ASN A 52 24.08 -7.56 -3.88
C ASN A 52 25.19 -6.51 -3.69
N PRO A 53 26.31 -6.85 -3.03
CA PRO A 53 27.37 -5.90 -2.71
C PRO A 53 28.07 -5.33 -3.95
N ASP A 54 27.98 -6.01 -5.09
CA ASP A 54 28.57 -5.59 -6.36
C ASP A 54 27.67 -4.61 -7.13
N ASN A 55 26.41 -4.45 -6.69
CA ASN A 55 25.50 -3.49 -7.29
C ASN A 55 25.86 -2.05 -6.90
N THR A 56 26.30 -1.28 -7.89
CA THR A 56 26.68 0.13 -7.76
C THR A 56 25.63 1.09 -8.33
N ASP A 57 24.40 0.64 -8.58
CA ASP A 57 23.31 1.49 -9.06
C ASP A 57 23.08 2.67 -8.10
N SER A 58 22.84 3.85 -8.67
CA SER A 58 22.70 5.11 -7.95
C SER A 58 21.47 5.17 -7.05
N LEU A 59 20.43 4.39 -7.35
CA LEU A 59 19.18 4.40 -6.56
C LEU A 59 19.31 3.61 -5.25
N LEU A 60 19.94 2.43 -5.29
CA LEU A 60 20.08 1.52 -4.15
C LEU A 60 21.40 0.72 -4.23
N PRO A 61 22.54 1.34 -3.91
CA PRO A 61 23.81 0.63 -3.85
C PRO A 61 23.74 -0.54 -2.85
N GLY A 62 24.28 -1.70 -3.25
CA GLY A 62 24.32 -2.89 -2.42
C GLY A 62 23.08 -3.80 -2.51
N TYR A 63 22.10 -3.47 -3.35
CA TYR A 63 20.87 -4.27 -3.49
C TYR A 63 20.36 -4.36 -4.93
N ASP A 64 19.90 -5.55 -5.31
CA ASP A 64 19.06 -5.75 -6.48
C ASP A 64 17.57 -5.60 -6.12
N LEU A 65 16.80 -5.02 -7.04
CA LEU A 65 15.34 -4.99 -6.94
C LEU A 65 14.76 -6.29 -7.50
N ILE A 66 14.02 -7.01 -6.68
CA ILE A 66 13.42 -8.31 -7.03
C ILE A 66 11.92 -8.27 -6.76
N GLY A 67 11.13 -8.43 -7.83
CA GLY A 67 9.68 -8.27 -7.75
C GLY A 67 9.26 -6.83 -7.43
N GLY A 68 8.11 -6.43 -7.96
CA GLY A 68 7.56 -5.11 -7.69
C GLY A 68 6.05 -5.12 -7.79
N TRP A 69 5.39 -4.36 -6.92
CA TRP A 69 3.95 -4.22 -6.91
C TRP A 69 3.55 -2.77 -6.82
N TYR A 70 2.40 -2.49 -7.45
CA TYR A 70 1.64 -1.27 -7.25
C TYR A 70 0.35 -1.63 -6.53
N ASN A 71 0.10 -1.02 -5.37
CA ASN A 71 -1.08 -1.33 -4.56
C ASN A 71 -1.66 -0.08 -3.92
N PHE A 72 -2.98 -0.01 -3.84
CA PHE A 72 -3.66 0.91 -2.92
C PHE A 72 -3.82 0.24 -1.56
N VAL A 73 -3.06 0.71 -0.58
CA VAL A 73 -2.94 0.11 0.75
C VAL A 73 -3.75 0.92 1.76
N ILE A 74 -4.66 0.23 2.44
CA ILE A 74 -5.50 0.81 3.49
C ILE A 74 -5.02 0.43 4.90
N GLY A 75 -4.11 -0.53 5.01
CA GLY A 75 -3.58 -1.01 6.28
C GLY A 75 -2.64 -2.19 6.09
N TRP A 76 -2.24 -2.82 7.20
CA TRP A 76 -1.39 -4.00 7.20
C TRP A 76 -1.70 -4.86 8.43
N ASN A 77 -1.29 -6.13 8.38
CA ASN A 77 -1.24 -7.03 9.53
C ASN A 77 0.18 -7.60 9.68
N SER A 78 0.35 -8.74 10.37
CA SER A 78 1.66 -9.37 10.57
C SER A 78 2.27 -9.98 9.30
N THR A 79 1.47 -10.29 8.29
CA THR A 79 1.88 -11.04 7.08
C THR A 79 1.66 -10.29 5.78
N ASP A 80 0.69 -9.38 5.74
CA ASP A 80 0.16 -8.79 4.51
C ASP A 80 -0.13 -7.29 4.66
N PHE A 81 -0.01 -6.58 3.54
CA PHE A 81 -0.78 -5.38 3.29
C PHE A 81 -2.25 -5.72 3.05
N ILE A 82 -3.13 -4.90 3.62
CA ILE A 82 -4.55 -4.88 3.28
C ILE A 82 -4.72 -3.90 2.13
N THR A 83 -5.13 -4.39 0.97
CA THR A 83 -5.23 -3.59 -0.25
C THR A 83 -6.69 -3.41 -0.66
N LEU A 84 -6.96 -2.36 -1.44
CA LEU A 84 -8.16 -2.28 -2.27
C LEU A 84 -7.75 -2.27 -3.73
N SER A 85 -8.45 -3.06 -4.54
CA SER A 85 -8.35 -2.95 -5.99
C SER A 85 -9.72 -2.60 -6.55
N ARG A 86 -9.71 -1.88 -7.67
CA ARG A 86 -10.92 -1.59 -8.41
C ARG A 86 -11.02 -2.60 -9.52
N GLN A 87 -12.01 -3.49 -9.44
CA GLN A 87 -12.24 -4.47 -10.49
C GLN A 87 -13.47 -4.05 -11.29
N PRO A 88 -13.31 -3.67 -12.56
CA PRO A 88 -14.44 -3.46 -13.43
C PRO A 88 -15.11 -4.79 -13.73
N THR A 89 -16.44 -4.81 -13.69
CA THR A 89 -17.25 -5.91 -14.22
C THR A 89 -17.74 -5.50 -15.60
N TYR A 90 -17.66 -6.41 -16.57
CA TYR A 90 -18.01 -6.15 -17.97
C TYR A 90 -19.22 -6.98 -18.39
N GLU A 91 -19.92 -6.52 -19.43
CA GLU A 91 -20.90 -7.35 -20.13
C GLU A 91 -20.19 -8.54 -20.76
N LYS A 92 -20.87 -9.68 -20.87
CA LYS A 92 -20.40 -10.81 -21.65
C LYS A 92 -20.88 -10.69 -23.09
N TYR A 93 -20.10 -11.20 -24.05
CA TYR A 93 -20.61 -11.32 -25.42
C TYR A 93 -21.84 -12.24 -25.46
N PRO A 94 -22.86 -11.92 -26.27
CA PRO A 94 -24.06 -12.74 -26.36
C PRO A 94 -23.73 -14.20 -26.69
N GLY A 95 -24.17 -15.11 -25.82
CA GLY A 95 -23.96 -16.55 -25.99
C GLY A 95 -22.57 -17.06 -25.61
N THR A 96 -21.73 -16.26 -24.95
CA THR A 96 -20.40 -16.70 -24.48
C THR A 96 -20.17 -16.36 -23.00
N GLU A 97 -19.14 -16.97 -22.40
CA GLU A 97 -18.66 -16.59 -21.07
C GLU A 97 -17.60 -15.48 -21.10
N GLN A 98 -17.23 -14.99 -22.30
CA GLN A 98 -16.17 -14.02 -22.49
C GLN A 98 -16.66 -12.60 -22.22
N ASP A 99 -15.89 -11.86 -21.42
CA ASP A 99 -16.12 -10.45 -21.13
C ASP A 99 -15.83 -9.55 -22.34
N ASP A 100 -16.74 -8.63 -22.62
CA ASP A 100 -16.61 -7.51 -23.55
C ASP A 100 -16.03 -6.31 -22.81
N TYR A 101 -14.69 -6.21 -22.81
CA TYR A 101 -13.95 -5.14 -22.13
C TYR A 101 -14.31 -3.71 -22.59
N THR A 102 -15.07 -3.57 -23.67
CA THR A 102 -15.56 -2.27 -24.15
C THR A 102 -16.84 -1.81 -23.43
N LYS A 103 -17.49 -2.69 -22.66
CA LYS A 103 -18.77 -2.45 -21.99
C LYS A 103 -18.70 -2.68 -20.48
N PRO A 104 -18.14 -1.74 -19.71
CA PRO A 104 -18.13 -1.84 -18.25
C PRO A 104 -19.55 -1.64 -17.68
N ILE A 105 -20.02 -2.57 -16.85
CA ILE A 105 -21.32 -2.51 -16.16
C ILE A 105 -21.19 -1.85 -14.78
N SER A 106 -20.17 -2.22 -14.02
CA SER A 106 -19.93 -1.70 -12.68
C SER A 106 -18.44 -1.59 -12.39
N GLN A 107 -18.12 -0.85 -11.34
CA GLN A 107 -16.75 -0.77 -10.82
C GLN A 107 -16.81 -0.93 -9.32
N ASP A 108 -16.52 -2.14 -8.86
CA ASP A 108 -16.58 -2.50 -7.46
C ASP A 108 -15.19 -2.47 -6.83
N TRP A 109 -15.14 -2.00 -5.59
CA TRP A 109 -13.91 -2.02 -4.80
C TRP A 109 -13.85 -3.34 -4.05
N THR A 110 -12.83 -4.14 -4.35
CA THR A 110 -12.60 -5.42 -3.68
C THR A 110 -11.43 -5.30 -2.73
N LYS A 111 -11.60 -5.89 -1.53
CA LYS A 111 -10.53 -5.96 -0.54
C LYS A 111 -9.60 -7.11 -0.89
N GLY A 112 -8.33 -6.80 -1.08
CA GLY A 112 -7.27 -7.75 -1.38
C GLY A 112 -6.24 -7.87 -0.26
N ARG A 113 -5.21 -8.65 -0.55
CA ARG A 113 -3.99 -8.77 0.26
C ARG A 113 -2.78 -8.77 -0.65
N ALA A 114 -1.71 -8.14 -0.19
CA ALA A 114 -0.40 -8.25 -0.84
C ALA A 114 0.63 -8.65 0.22
N SER A 115 1.38 -9.72 -0.05
CA SER A 115 2.33 -10.28 0.91
C SER A 115 3.43 -9.29 1.28
N LEU A 116 3.86 -9.33 2.55
CA LEU A 116 5.06 -8.63 3.03
C LEU A 116 6.35 -9.41 2.76
N THR A 117 6.26 -10.54 2.07
CA THR A 117 7.40 -11.34 1.62
C THR A 117 7.24 -11.75 0.16
N TYR A 118 8.38 -12.01 -0.49
CA TYR A 118 8.44 -12.54 -1.84
C TYR A 118 9.33 -13.76 -1.90
N THR A 119 8.76 -14.87 -2.36
CA THR A 119 9.45 -16.14 -2.55
C THR A 119 9.68 -16.38 -4.03
N THR A 120 10.93 -16.67 -4.40
CA THR A 120 11.35 -17.00 -5.76
C THR A 120 12.30 -18.20 -5.73
N THR A 121 12.56 -18.80 -6.88
CA THR A 121 13.50 -19.91 -7.01
C THR A 121 14.81 -19.40 -7.59
N GLU A 122 15.91 -19.61 -6.87
CA GLU A 122 17.27 -19.27 -7.29
C GLU A 122 18.15 -20.51 -7.16
N ASP A 123 18.88 -20.86 -8.24
CA ASP A 123 19.72 -22.06 -8.29
C ASP A 123 19.00 -23.35 -7.85
N GLY A 124 17.71 -23.44 -8.18
CA GLY A 124 16.85 -24.58 -7.82
C GLY A 124 16.41 -24.64 -6.35
N LYS A 125 16.64 -23.59 -5.56
CA LYS A 125 16.21 -23.48 -4.16
C LYS A 125 15.22 -22.33 -3.99
N GLU A 126 14.22 -22.51 -3.14
CA GLU A 126 13.33 -21.42 -2.75
C GLU A 126 14.06 -20.44 -1.82
N VAL A 127 14.02 -19.16 -2.18
CA VAL A 127 14.58 -18.06 -1.40
C VAL A 127 13.46 -17.06 -1.13
N THR A 128 13.34 -16.62 0.12
CA THR A 128 12.32 -15.65 0.54
C THR A 128 12.96 -14.34 0.97
N TYR A 129 12.39 -13.24 0.51
CA TYR A 129 12.84 -11.88 0.76
C TYR A 129 11.73 -11.09 1.48
N ASP A 130 12.11 -10.32 2.49
CA ASP A 130 11.19 -9.56 3.35
C ASP A 130 11.56 -8.07 3.46
N GLN A 131 12.70 -7.68 2.88
CA GLN A 131 13.14 -6.29 2.86
C GLN A 131 12.41 -5.54 1.75
N LEU A 132 11.69 -4.50 2.13
CA LEU A 132 10.85 -3.69 1.24
C LEU A 132 11.46 -2.31 1.01
N TYR A 133 11.53 -1.93 -0.25
CA TYR A 133 11.83 -0.58 -0.69
C TYR A 133 10.61 0.04 -1.37
N PHE A 134 10.19 1.21 -0.88
CA PHE A 134 9.10 1.99 -1.45
C PHE A 134 9.69 3.08 -2.34
N SER A 135 9.62 2.90 -3.65
CA SER A 135 10.04 3.93 -4.60
C SER A 135 9.07 5.11 -4.60
N SER A 136 7.80 4.86 -4.29
CA SER A 136 6.73 5.86 -4.28
C SER A 136 5.67 5.50 -3.25
N ILE A 137 5.29 6.47 -2.41
CA ILE A 137 4.14 6.43 -1.50
C ILE A 137 3.33 7.70 -1.76
N GLU A 138 2.23 7.55 -2.48
CA GLU A 138 1.28 8.61 -2.78
C GLU A 138 0.25 8.71 -1.65
N VAL A 139 0.21 9.88 -1.03
CA VAL A 139 -0.75 10.22 0.03
C VAL A 139 -1.88 11.05 -0.56
N PHE A 140 -3.10 10.74 -0.16
CA PHE A 140 -4.31 11.42 -0.61
C PHE A 140 -4.79 12.37 0.48
N GLY A 141 -5.19 13.57 0.10
CA GLY A 141 -5.85 14.50 1.02
C GLY A 141 -7.23 14.01 1.44
N ASN A 142 -7.71 14.49 2.60
CA ASN A 142 -9.02 14.15 3.19
C ASN A 142 -10.25 14.46 2.30
N SER A 143 -10.08 15.11 1.16
CA SER A 143 -11.14 15.48 0.22
C SER A 143 -11.40 14.46 -0.90
N VAL A 144 -10.60 13.39 -1.01
CA VAL A 144 -10.70 12.43 -2.13
C VAL A 144 -11.80 11.38 -1.86
N SER A 145 -12.69 11.18 -2.84
CA SER A 145 -13.80 10.21 -2.78
C SER A 145 -13.37 8.79 -2.41
N VAL A 146 -12.19 8.36 -2.86
CA VAL A 146 -11.59 7.05 -2.54
C VAL A 146 -11.32 6.89 -1.04
N VAL A 147 -10.89 7.95 -0.35
CA VAL A 147 -10.66 7.95 1.10
C VAL A 147 -12.00 7.81 1.84
N ARG A 148 -13.07 8.49 1.37
CA ARG A 148 -14.41 8.32 1.94
C ARG A 148 -14.98 6.92 1.70
N ALA A 149 -14.78 6.34 0.51
CA ALA A 149 -15.21 4.98 0.22
C ALA A 149 -14.48 3.95 1.10
N ALA A 150 -13.15 4.10 1.26
CA ALA A 150 -12.35 3.25 2.14
C ALA A 150 -12.75 3.41 3.62
N LEU A 151 -12.95 4.65 4.10
CA LEU A 151 -13.42 4.93 5.46
C LEU A 151 -14.85 4.41 5.71
N GLY A 152 -15.74 4.48 4.72
CA GLY A 152 -17.06 3.85 4.78
C GLY A 152 -16.96 2.34 4.95
N LEU A 153 -16.00 1.70 4.26
CA LEU A 153 -15.71 0.28 4.43
C LEU A 153 -15.15 -0.03 5.83
N PHE A 154 -14.28 0.82 6.39
CA PHE A 154 -13.79 0.68 7.76
C PHE A 154 -14.90 0.78 8.80
N ALA A 155 -15.83 1.72 8.62
CA ALA A 155 -17.00 1.85 9.49
C ALA A 155 -17.84 0.57 9.43
N ALA A 156 -18.10 0.01 8.24
CA ALA A 156 -18.82 -1.25 8.12
C ALA A 156 -18.10 -2.43 8.82
N VAL A 157 -16.78 -2.55 8.66
CA VAL A 157 -15.99 -3.66 9.22
C VAL A 157 -15.82 -3.58 10.74
N LEU A 158 -15.73 -2.37 11.32
CA LEU A 158 -15.55 -2.18 12.77
C LEU A 158 -16.87 -2.12 13.56
N ILE A 159 -17.97 -1.73 12.94
CA ILE A 159 -19.26 -1.55 13.63
C ILE A 159 -20.08 -2.86 13.68
N LEU A 160 -19.93 -3.75 12.69
CA LEU A 160 -20.68 -5.02 12.64
C LEU A 160 -20.39 -6.00 13.80
N PRO A 161 -19.14 -6.15 14.30
CA PRO A 161 -18.89 -6.98 15.49
C PRO A 161 -19.43 -6.38 16.80
N ALA A 162 -19.71 -5.08 16.83
CA ALA A 162 -20.17 -4.37 18.04
C ALA A 162 -21.70 -4.29 18.17
N LEU A 163 -22.45 -4.60 17.11
CA LEU A 163 -23.93 -4.61 17.10
C LEU A 163 -24.54 -6.02 17.23
N LEU A 164 -23.71 -7.06 17.25
CA LEU A 164 -24.10 -8.46 17.43
C LEU A 164 -23.74 -9.02 18.82
N LEU A 165 -23.40 -8.14 19.77
CA LEU A 165 -23.20 -8.44 21.19
C LEU A 165 -24.23 -7.71 22.05
#